data_AF-A0AAP9DYF9-F1
#
_entry.id   AF-A0AAP9DYF9-F1
#
_cell.length_a   1.000
_cell.length_b   1.000
_cell.length_c   1.000
_cell.angle_alpha   90.00
_cell.angle_beta   90.00
_cell.angle_gamma   90.00
#
_symmetry.space_group_name_H-M   'P 1'
#
loop_
_entity.id
_entity.type
_entity.pdbx_description
1 polymer ?
#
loop_
_entity_poly.entity_id
_entity_poly.type
_entity_poly.pdbx_seq_one_letter_code
_entity_poly.pdbx_strand_id
1 'polypeptide(L)'
;MNTKELREKIAASCRQYDSLYGKLVAPINDMLIDIDADISEKTANQIIENLKLFHEGEKYIADCHLDESNNFMEDGIEQLHKGNLADGALQLFGAGLNFASFAAKAASSKNIHPQQMLNERFQRIKNALDS
;
A
#
# COMPACT_ATOMS: atom_id res chain seq x y z
N MET A 1 -5.46 15.21 -7.92
CA MET A 1 -6.81 14.63 -8.16
C MET A 1 -7.54 14.45 -6.85
N ASN A 2 -8.87 14.29 -6.83
CA ASN A 2 -9.55 13.91 -5.59
C ASN A 2 -9.43 12.39 -5.32
N THR A 3 -9.62 12.00 -4.06
CA THR A 3 -9.48 10.62 -3.57
C THR A 3 -10.31 9.63 -4.38
N LYS A 4 -11.58 9.96 -4.65
CA LYS A 4 -12.48 9.11 -5.43
C LYS A 4 -11.96 8.85 -6.84
N GLU A 5 -11.50 9.89 -7.54
CA GLU A 5 -10.92 9.76 -8.88
C GLU A 5 -9.68 8.85 -8.89
N LEU A 6 -8.83 8.94 -7.85
CA LEU A 6 -7.65 8.08 -7.72
C LEU A 6 -8.06 6.61 -7.53
N ARG A 7 -9.03 6.35 -6.65
CA ARG A 7 -9.57 5.00 -6.41
C ARG A 7 -10.26 4.41 -7.63
N GLU A 8 -11.00 5.22 -8.39
CA GLU A 8 -11.62 4.82 -9.65
C GLU A 8 -10.58 4.46 -10.72
N LYS A 9 -9.45 5.19 -10.78
CA LYS A 9 -8.31 4.83 -11.66
C LYS A 9 -7.66 3.51 -11.27
N ILE A 10 -7.52 3.22 -9.97
CA ILE A 10 -7.04 1.92 -9.50
C ILE A 10 -8.01 0.83 -9.96
N ALA A 11 -9.32 1.00 -9.73
CA ALA A 11 -10.34 0.04 -10.14
C ALA A 11 -10.33 -0.20 -11.67
N ALA A 12 -10.19 0.87 -12.46
CA ALA A 12 -10.04 0.76 -13.91
C ALA A 12 -8.76 0.00 -14.31
N SER A 13 -7.65 0.26 -13.63
CA SER A 13 -6.37 -0.41 -13.86
C SER A 13 -6.43 -1.90 -13.51
N CYS A 14 -7.14 -2.28 -12.44
CA CYS A 14 -7.37 -3.69 -12.11
C CYS A 14 -8.13 -4.44 -13.23
N ARG A 15 -9.09 -3.77 -13.89
CA ARG A 15 -9.82 -4.34 -15.04
C ARG A 15 -8.98 -4.39 -16.31
N GLN A 16 -8.16 -3.36 -16.54
CA GLN A 16 -7.28 -3.28 -17.69
C GLN A 16 -6.15 -4.33 -17.62
N TYR A 17 -5.52 -4.46 -16.45
CA TYR A 17 -4.42 -5.39 -16.19
C TYR A 17 -4.93 -6.64 -15.48
N ASP A 18 -5.89 -7.35 -16.10
CA ASP A 18 -6.53 -8.56 -15.56
C ASP A 18 -5.48 -9.63 -15.19
N SER A 19 -5.13 -9.65 -13.91
CA SER A 19 -4.01 -10.41 -13.37
C SER A 19 -4.37 -10.94 -11.99
N LEU A 20 -3.61 -11.93 -11.51
CA LEU A 20 -3.79 -12.45 -10.15
C LEU A 20 -3.70 -11.32 -9.10
N TYR A 21 -2.74 -10.42 -9.25
CA TYR A 21 -2.59 -9.30 -8.34
C TYR A 21 -3.76 -8.30 -8.45
N GLY A 22 -4.24 -8.00 -9.66
CA GLY A 22 -5.46 -7.19 -9.86
C GLY A 22 -6.69 -7.77 -9.16
N LYS A 23 -6.84 -9.10 -9.14
CA LYS A 23 -7.93 -9.80 -8.42
C LYS A 23 -7.82 -9.70 -6.89
N LEU A 24 -6.63 -9.43 -6.36
CA LEU A 24 -6.42 -9.17 -4.93
C LEU A 24 -6.66 -7.69 -4.58
N VAL A 25 -6.22 -6.77 -5.44
CA VAL A 25 -6.33 -5.32 -5.21
C VAL A 25 -7.77 -4.83 -5.36
N ALA A 26 -8.47 -5.25 -6.41
CA ALA A 26 -9.81 -4.75 -6.74
C ALA A 26 -10.81 -4.80 -5.56
N PRO A 27 -11.06 -5.96 -4.90
CA PRO A 27 -12.05 -6.01 -3.83
C PRO A 27 -11.67 -5.15 -2.62
N ILE A 28 -10.38 -5.01 -2.32
CA ILE A 28 -9.93 -4.13 -1.23
C ILE A 28 -10.11 -2.66 -1.60
N ASN A 29 -9.81 -2.29 -2.86
CA ASN A 29 -10.03 -0.93 -3.33
C ASN A 29 -11.53 -0.57 -3.32
N ASP A 30 -12.41 -1.50 -3.66
CA ASP A 30 -13.86 -1.29 -3.57
C ASP A 30 -14.30 -1.06 -2.11
N MET A 31 -13.81 -1.87 -1.16
CA MET A 31 -14.07 -1.65 0.28
C MET A 31 -13.57 -0.27 0.77
N LEU A 32 -12.44 0.21 0.24
CA LEU A 32 -11.88 1.52 0.60
C LEU A 32 -12.68 2.68 -0.03
N ILE A 33 -13.25 2.50 -1.22
CA ILE A 33 -14.18 3.47 -1.82
C ILE A 33 -15.44 3.60 -0.96
N ASP A 34 -16.01 2.48 -0.49
CA ASP A 34 -17.27 2.45 0.27
C ASP A 34 -17.21 3.23 1.58
N ILE A 35 -16.01 3.38 2.16
CA ILE A 35 -15.78 4.12 3.41
C ILE A 35 -15.12 5.48 3.18
N ASP A 36 -15.00 5.93 1.93
CA ASP A 36 -14.34 7.19 1.53
C ASP A 36 -12.90 7.31 2.07
N ALA A 37 -12.15 6.20 2.06
CA ALA A 37 -10.79 6.16 2.60
C ALA A 37 -9.80 6.92 1.73
N ASP A 38 -9.01 7.80 2.37
CA ASP A 38 -8.07 8.66 1.66
C ASP A 38 -6.94 7.87 0.98
N ILE A 39 -6.28 8.48 0.00
CA ILE A 39 -5.06 7.96 -0.64
C ILE A 39 -4.29 9.11 -1.29
N SER A 40 -2.97 9.12 -1.13
CA SER A 40 -2.16 10.09 -1.87
C SER A 40 -2.05 9.73 -3.35
N GLU A 41 -1.85 10.75 -4.20
CA GLU A 41 -1.62 10.55 -5.62
C GLU A 41 -0.38 9.68 -5.89
N LYS A 42 0.66 9.82 -5.04
CA LYS A 42 1.86 8.98 -5.09
C LYS A 42 1.52 7.50 -4.88
N THR A 43 0.78 7.18 -3.83
CA THR A 43 0.38 5.80 -3.51
C THR A 43 -0.49 5.21 -4.59
N ALA A 44 -1.48 5.96 -5.08
CA ALA A 44 -2.36 5.50 -6.14
C ALA A 44 -1.59 5.20 -7.45
N ASN A 45 -0.68 6.08 -7.85
CA ASN A 45 0.16 5.88 -9.04
C ASN A 45 1.09 4.66 -8.86
N GLN A 46 1.65 4.45 -7.66
CA GLN A 46 2.46 3.27 -7.39
C GLN A 46 1.65 1.97 -7.52
N ILE A 47 0.40 1.94 -7.03
CA ILE A 47 -0.48 0.76 -7.17
C ILE A 47 -0.78 0.50 -8.65
N ILE A 48 -1.09 1.54 -9.42
CA ILE A 48 -1.36 1.42 -10.86
C ILE A 48 -0.13 0.88 -11.60
N GLU A 49 1.06 1.39 -11.28
CA GLU A 49 2.32 0.89 -11.85
C GLU A 49 2.60 -0.55 -11.45
N ASN A 50 2.33 -0.93 -10.19
CA ASN A 50 2.45 -2.32 -9.73
C ASN A 50 1.52 -3.26 -10.50
N LEU A 51 0.28 -2.85 -10.76
CA LEU A 51 -0.69 -3.63 -11.54
C LEU A 51 -0.18 -3.88 -12.96
N LYS A 52 0.37 -2.84 -13.60
CA LYS A 52 0.96 -2.92 -14.94
C LYS A 52 2.19 -3.84 -14.95
N LEU A 53 3.20 -3.55 -14.14
CA LEU A 53 4.46 -4.30 -14.14
C LEU A 53 4.26 -5.77 -13.74
N PHE A 54 3.34 -6.07 -12.83
CA PHE A 54 3.00 -7.45 -12.50
C PHE A 54 2.35 -8.17 -13.69
N HIS A 55 1.42 -7.51 -14.38
CA HIS A 55 0.77 -8.07 -15.56
C HIS A 55 1.77 -8.32 -16.71
N GLU A 56 2.77 -7.45 -16.87
CA GLU A 56 3.86 -7.59 -17.85
C GLU A 56 4.92 -8.63 -17.43
N GLY A 57 4.83 -9.19 -16.21
CA GLY A 57 5.78 -10.16 -15.68
C GLY A 57 7.11 -9.56 -15.20
N GLU A 58 7.18 -8.24 -15.10
CA GLU A 58 8.38 -7.49 -14.71
C GLU A 58 8.51 -7.29 -13.19
N LYS A 59 7.44 -7.57 -12.43
CA LYS A 59 7.41 -7.39 -10.97
C LYS A 59 6.72 -8.55 -10.27
N TYR A 60 7.22 -8.89 -9.08
CA TYR A 60 6.62 -9.93 -8.23
C TYR A 60 5.66 -9.32 -7.21
N ILE A 61 4.61 -10.07 -6.85
CA ILE A 61 3.60 -9.66 -5.85
C ILE A 61 4.25 -9.22 -4.52
N ALA A 62 5.31 -9.90 -4.08
CA ALA A 62 6.01 -9.53 -2.86
C ALA A 62 6.54 -8.09 -2.94
N ASP A 63 7.13 -7.70 -4.08
CA ASP A 63 7.68 -6.36 -4.28
C ASP A 63 6.57 -5.31 -4.36
N CYS A 64 5.46 -5.62 -5.01
CA CYS A 64 4.27 -4.75 -5.01
C CYS A 64 3.79 -4.45 -3.58
N HIS A 65 3.68 -5.47 -2.73
CA HIS A 65 3.29 -5.30 -1.33
C HIS A 65 4.30 -4.49 -0.51
N LEU A 66 5.60 -4.61 -0.78
CA LEU A 66 6.60 -3.81 -0.09
C LEU A 66 6.47 -2.32 -0.43
N ASP A 67 6.24 -2.00 -1.71
CA ASP A 67 6.04 -0.61 -2.16
C ASP A 67 4.77 0.00 -1.56
N GLU A 68 3.67 -0.74 -1.56
CA GLU A 68 2.44 -0.32 -0.90
C GLU A 68 2.63 -0.13 0.60
N SER A 69 3.34 -1.04 1.27
CA SER A 69 3.65 -0.90 2.69
C SER A 69 4.41 0.39 3.00
N ASN A 70 5.39 0.73 2.16
CA ASN A 70 6.15 1.97 2.30
C ASN A 70 5.27 3.21 2.13
N ASN A 71 4.48 3.25 1.05
CA ASN A 71 3.69 4.42 0.73
C ASN A 71 2.49 4.62 1.67
N PHE A 72 1.78 3.56 2.04
CA PHE A 72 0.70 3.66 3.03
C PHE A 72 1.22 4.07 4.42
N MET A 73 2.44 3.68 4.79
CA MET A 73 3.05 4.17 6.03
C MET A 73 3.30 5.67 5.97
N GLU A 74 3.78 6.18 4.83
CA GLU A 74 4.00 7.62 4.62
C GLU A 74 2.68 8.40 4.63
N ASP A 75 1.68 7.93 3.88
CA ASP A 75 0.34 8.51 3.87
C ASP A 75 -0.28 8.52 5.28
N GLY A 76 -0.14 7.42 6.02
CA GLY A 76 -0.65 7.31 7.38
C GLY A 76 -0.03 8.32 8.35
N ILE A 77 1.30 8.49 8.30
CA ILE A 77 2.00 9.50 9.10
C ILE A 77 1.51 10.91 8.74
N GLU A 78 1.38 11.21 7.44
CA GLU A 78 0.93 12.53 6.98
C GLU A 78 -0.50 12.85 7.43
N GLN A 79 -1.41 11.88 7.35
CA GLN A 79 -2.79 12.04 7.83
C GLN A 79 -2.86 12.30 9.33
N LEU A 80 -2.05 11.57 10.11
CA LEU A 80 -1.96 11.80 11.56
C LEU A 80 -1.46 13.20 11.88
N HIS A 81 -0.45 13.71 11.16
CA HIS A 81 0.03 15.10 11.33
C HIS A 81 -1.02 16.16 10.99
N LYS A 82 -1.91 15.87 10.03
CA LYS A 82 -3.05 16.74 9.68
C LYS A 82 -4.21 16.63 10.67
N GLY A 83 -4.11 15.77 11.69
CA GLY A 83 -5.19 15.50 12.65
C GLY A 83 -6.27 14.56 12.12
N ASN A 84 -6.10 13.95 10.94
CA ASN A 84 -7.01 12.96 10.40
C ASN A 84 -6.68 11.56 10.95
N LEU A 85 -7.18 11.29 12.15
CA LEU A 85 -6.85 10.08 12.89
C LEU A 85 -7.42 8.80 12.26
N ALA A 86 -8.61 8.89 11.65
CA ALA A 86 -9.29 7.72 11.08
C ALA A 86 -8.52 7.19 9.85
N ASP A 87 -8.23 8.06 8.88
CA ASP A 87 -7.43 7.68 7.71
C ASP A 87 -6.00 7.35 8.10
N GLY A 88 -5.40 8.11 9.03
CA GLY A 88 -4.07 7.81 9.55
C GLY A 88 -3.94 6.39 10.10
N ALA A 89 -4.90 5.97 10.94
CA ALA A 89 -4.94 4.61 11.48
C ALA A 89 -5.18 3.56 10.39
N LEU A 90 -6.11 3.82 9.46
CA LEU A 90 -6.45 2.91 8.38
C LEU A 90 -5.25 2.66 7.45
N GLN A 91 -4.52 3.71 7.08
CA GLN A 91 -3.33 3.59 6.24
C GLN A 91 -2.20 2.83 6.94
N LEU A 92 -1.94 3.11 8.23
CA LEU A 92 -0.94 2.36 8.99
C LEU A 92 -1.31 0.88 9.14
N PHE A 93 -2.59 0.57 9.31
CA PHE A 93 -3.08 -0.80 9.31
C PHE A 93 -2.85 -1.48 7.95
N GLY A 94 -3.21 -0.82 6.85
CA GLY A 94 -2.94 -1.29 5.49
C GLY A 94 -1.45 -1.49 5.21
N ALA A 95 -0.60 -0.58 5.69
CA ALA A 95 0.86 -0.67 5.57
C ALA A 95 1.42 -1.92 6.27
N GLY A 96 0.89 -2.24 7.45
CA GLY A 96 1.26 -3.44 8.21
C GLY A 96 0.83 -4.74 7.52
N LEU A 97 -0.40 -4.81 7.01
CA LEU A 97 -0.90 -5.97 6.26
C LEU A 97 -0.07 -6.23 5.00
N ASN A 98 0.24 -5.17 4.25
CA ASN A 98 1.11 -5.25 3.08
C ASN A 98 2.51 -5.73 3.45
N PHE A 99 3.10 -5.21 4.53
CA PHE A 99 4.40 -5.68 4.99
C PHE A 99 4.40 -7.17 5.36
N ALA A 100 3.37 -7.63 6.11
CA ALA A 100 3.25 -9.03 6.50
C ALA A 100 3.14 -9.94 5.26
N SER A 101 2.37 -9.51 4.26
CA SER A 101 2.24 -10.21 2.98
C SER A 101 3.56 -10.28 2.21
N PHE A 102 4.32 -9.17 2.17
CA PHE A 102 5.68 -9.15 1.61
C PHE A 102 6.59 -10.12 2.36
N ALA A 103 6.70 -10.01 3.68
CA ALA A 103 7.61 -10.80 4.48
C ALA A 103 7.35 -12.31 4.32
N ALA A 104 6.08 -12.72 4.33
CA ALA A 104 5.70 -14.11 4.12
C ALA A 104 6.11 -14.65 2.74
N LYS A 105 5.94 -13.85 1.68
CA LYS A 105 6.26 -14.27 0.29
C LYS A 105 7.75 -14.18 -0.04
N ALA A 106 8.44 -13.18 0.50
CA ALA A 106 9.86 -12.96 0.27
C ALA A 106 10.74 -13.89 1.10
N ALA A 107 10.28 -14.35 2.27
CA ALA A 107 11.04 -15.30 3.10
C ALA A 107 11.37 -16.62 2.37
N SER A 108 10.57 -17.04 1.39
CA SER A 108 10.82 -18.25 0.60
C SER A 108 11.75 -18.06 -0.60
N SER A 109 12.05 -16.81 -1.00
CA SER A 109 12.69 -16.52 -2.30
C SER A 109 13.78 -15.44 -2.26
N LYS A 110 13.92 -14.71 -1.16
CA LYS A 110 14.89 -13.62 -0.98
C LYS A 110 15.56 -13.72 0.39
N ASN A 111 16.83 -13.33 0.46
CA ASN A 111 17.51 -13.17 1.74
C ASN A 111 17.12 -11.82 2.35
N ILE A 112 16.07 -11.83 3.18
CA ILE A 112 15.55 -10.64 3.86
C ILE A 112 15.64 -10.80 5.38
N HIS A 113 15.63 -9.68 6.10
CA HIS A 113 15.59 -9.63 7.56
C HIS A 113 14.33 -8.90 8.04
N PRO A 114 13.15 -9.57 8.04
CA PRO A 114 11.87 -8.92 8.32
C PRO A 114 11.82 -8.18 9.66
N GLN A 115 12.49 -8.72 10.68
CA GLN A 115 12.53 -8.14 12.02
C GLN A 115 13.28 -6.81 12.02
N GLN A 116 14.38 -6.69 11.27
CA GLN A 116 15.11 -5.43 11.14
C GLN A 116 14.27 -4.39 10.40
N MET A 117 13.65 -4.78 9.28
CA MET A 117 12.78 -3.89 8.51
C MET A 117 11.58 -3.42 9.35
N LEU A 118 10.99 -4.29 10.17
CA LEU A 118 9.93 -3.90 11.12
C LEU A 118 10.44 -2.90 12.15
N ASN A 119 11.61 -3.14 12.73
CA ASN A 119 12.20 -2.22 13.70
C ASN A 119 12.42 -0.83 13.08
N GLU A 120 12.95 -0.75 11.86
CA GLU A 120 13.12 0.51 11.14
C GLU A 120 11.78 1.25 10.93
N ARG A 121 10.72 0.51 10.58
CA ARG A 121 9.37 1.08 10.43
C ARG A 121 8.80 1.58 11.75
N PHE A 122 8.92 0.80 12.83
CA PHE A 122 8.46 1.22 14.15
C PHE A 122 9.16 2.49 14.61
N GLN A 123 10.48 2.58 14.45
CA GLN A 123 11.24 3.78 14.77
C GLN A 123 10.79 4.96 13.91
N ARG A 124 10.59 4.76 12.59
CA ARG A 124 10.14 5.81 11.69
C ARG A 124 8.77 6.36 12.07
N ILE A 125 7.80 5.49 12.37
CA ILE A 125 6.45 5.90 12.81
C ILE A 125 6.54 6.65 14.14
N LYS A 126 7.26 6.09 15.13
CA LYS A 126 7.37 6.70 16.46
C LYS A 126 8.01 8.09 16.40
N ASN A 127 9.15 8.21 15.71
CA ASN A 127 9.88 9.47 15.60
C ASN A 127 9.08 10.53 14.84
N ALA A 128 8.33 10.13 13.80
CA ALA A 128 7.52 11.06 13.04
C ALA A 128 6.40 11.68 13.89
N LEU A 129 5.79 10.93 14.80
CA LEU A 129 4.63 11.37 15.59
C LEU A 129 4.97 11.99 16.94
N ASP A 130 6.22 11.84 17.41
CA ASP A 130 6.72 12.49 18.64
C ASP A 130 7.21 13.93 18.40
N SER A 131 7.29 14.35 17.14
CA SER A 131 7.78 15.67 16.70
C SER A 131 6.63 16.66 16.54
#